data_AF-A0A402CYW2-F1
#
_entry.id   AF-A0A402CYW2-F1
#
_cell.length_a   1.000
_cell.length_b   1.000
_cell.length_c   1.000
_cell.angle_alpha   90.00
_cell.angle_beta   90.00
_cell.angle_gamma   90.00
#
_symmetry.space_group_name_H-M   'P 1'
#
loop_
_entity.id
_entity.type
_entity.pdbx_description
1 polymer ?
#
loop_
_entity_poly.entity_id
_entity_poly.type
_entity_poly.pdbx_seq_one_letter_code
_entity_poly.pdbx_strand_id
1 'polypeptide(L)'
;MTSRILEQRGSQSEELFKALASDTRLKIIDLLAEREMNINELRQALGIAPPSVSKHVQILEQAGLVTSEYMSGEQGTQKRCKLRYDRLIISLDSMEVPDGQIEESEMPIGMYTFAHPTSTCGIASREKMIGFYDEPQSFLLPERAQAQILWMAEGFVEYVFPNTVPSTMEIQRVDLTMEICSECPDYNNDYPSDITLWINGVEIGDWTSPGDLGGKRGRLNPAWWNDHDTQHGLLKVWSVDNQGSSVDGMAVSDKSIKELMIGLRQPVTVRIGIKPDAEHVGGFNLFGRGFGNYEQDLTLRLHYKPKEALKEKKAIKEEESPAKQSGDVK
;
A
#
# COMPACT_ATOMS: atom_id res chain seq x y z
N MET A 1 -5.59 10.62 -8.82
CA MET A 1 -6.58 9.59 -9.18
C MET A 1 -6.56 8.54 -8.07
N THR A 2 -7.64 7.81 -7.80
CA THR A 2 -7.58 6.68 -6.84
C THR A 2 -6.68 5.61 -7.44
N SER A 3 -5.65 5.17 -6.71
CA SER A 3 -4.78 4.09 -7.17
C SER A 3 -5.60 2.83 -7.39
N ARG A 4 -5.37 2.12 -8.50
CA ARG A 4 -6.15 0.95 -8.93
C ARG A 4 -5.25 -0.27 -8.92
N ILE A 5 -5.21 -0.96 -7.80
CA ILE A 5 -4.32 -2.10 -7.60
C ILE A 5 -5.06 -3.40 -7.97
N LEU A 6 -4.43 -4.24 -8.79
CA LEU A 6 -4.82 -5.64 -8.96
C LEU A 6 -3.93 -6.51 -8.09
N GLU A 7 -4.52 -7.09 -7.06
CA GLU A 7 -3.86 -8.12 -6.25
C GLU A 7 -4.34 -9.50 -6.70
N GLN A 8 -3.38 -10.39 -6.95
CA GLN A 8 -3.60 -11.68 -7.59
C GLN A 8 -2.67 -12.71 -6.97
N ARG A 9 -3.17 -13.94 -6.80
CA ARG A 9 -2.39 -15.04 -6.22
C ARG A 9 -1.64 -15.76 -7.31
N GLY A 10 -0.34 -15.97 -7.14
CA GLY A 10 0.49 -16.62 -8.17
C GLY A 10 -0.06 -17.95 -8.68
N SER A 11 -0.65 -18.77 -7.79
CA SER A 11 -1.27 -20.05 -8.16
C SER A 11 -2.54 -19.92 -9.01
N GLN A 12 -3.20 -18.76 -9.00
CA GLN A 12 -4.42 -18.44 -9.76
C GLN A 12 -4.18 -17.41 -10.87
N SER A 13 -2.93 -16.99 -11.09
CA SER A 13 -2.52 -15.96 -12.06
C SER A 13 -1.99 -16.51 -13.38
N GLU A 14 -2.28 -17.76 -13.75
CA GLU A 14 -1.68 -18.37 -14.94
C GLU A 14 -1.97 -17.57 -16.24
N GLU A 15 -3.22 -17.15 -16.45
CA GLU A 15 -3.62 -16.35 -17.62
C GLU A 15 -2.91 -14.99 -17.64
N LEU A 16 -2.78 -14.37 -16.46
CA LEU A 16 -2.09 -13.10 -16.27
C LEU A 16 -0.60 -13.23 -16.61
N PHE A 17 0.09 -14.26 -16.11
CA PHE A 17 1.50 -14.48 -16.43
C PHE A 17 1.71 -14.79 -17.92
N LYS A 18 0.83 -15.59 -18.54
CA LYS A 18 0.87 -15.83 -19.99
C LYS A 18 0.67 -14.54 -20.78
N ALA A 19 -0.22 -13.66 -20.33
CA ALA A 19 -0.42 -12.36 -20.94
C ALA A 19 0.79 -11.42 -20.76
N LEU A 20 1.52 -11.49 -19.65
CA LEU A 20 2.72 -10.68 -19.42
C LEU A 20 3.98 -11.23 -20.09
N ALA A 21 4.04 -12.54 -20.37
CA ALA A 21 5.17 -13.21 -21.03
C ALA A 21 5.27 -12.88 -22.55
N SER A 22 5.30 -11.60 -22.91
CA SER A 22 5.57 -11.11 -24.27
C SER A 22 6.04 -9.67 -24.25
N ASP A 23 7.21 -9.44 -24.85
CA ASP A 23 7.82 -8.10 -25.00
C ASP A 23 6.87 -7.08 -25.63
N THR A 24 6.12 -7.48 -26.66
CA THR A 24 5.15 -6.58 -27.32
C THR A 24 4.02 -6.16 -26.38
N ARG A 25 3.55 -7.08 -25.52
CA ARG A 25 2.48 -6.77 -24.57
C ARG A 25 2.97 -5.92 -23.41
N LEU A 26 4.19 -6.16 -22.92
CA LEU A 26 4.83 -5.29 -21.94
C LEU A 26 4.99 -3.86 -22.48
N LYS A 27 5.47 -3.70 -23.72
CA LYS A 27 5.54 -2.38 -24.37
C LYS A 27 4.18 -1.69 -24.52
N ILE A 28 3.11 -2.45 -24.81
CA ILE A 28 1.74 -1.91 -24.83
C ILE A 28 1.35 -1.40 -23.44
N ILE A 29 1.67 -2.13 -22.38
CA ILE A 29 1.40 -1.70 -21.00
C ILE A 29 2.16 -0.40 -20.70
N ASP A 30 3.45 -0.32 -21.02
CA ASP A 30 4.26 0.88 -20.80
C ASP A 30 3.64 2.11 -21.50
N LEU A 31 3.26 1.97 -22.77
CA LEU A 31 2.62 3.03 -23.55
C LEU A 31 1.27 3.46 -22.94
N LEU A 32 0.47 2.49 -22.49
CA LEU A 32 -0.84 2.76 -21.88
C LEU A 32 -0.75 3.29 -20.45
N ALA A 33 0.40 3.13 -19.78
CA ALA A 33 0.70 3.73 -18.48
C ALA A 33 0.94 5.23 -18.58
N GLU A 34 1.48 5.71 -19.71
CA GLU A 34 1.67 7.14 -19.96
C GLU A 34 0.35 7.84 -20.33
N ARG A 35 -0.44 7.24 -21.23
CA ARG A 35 -1.73 7.77 -21.68
C ARG A 35 -2.60 6.73 -22.36
N GLU A 36 -3.90 6.98 -22.40
CA GLU A 36 -4.82 6.19 -23.22
C GLU A 36 -4.49 6.33 -24.72
N MET A 37 -4.55 5.22 -25.45
CA MET A 37 -4.22 5.15 -26.87
C MET A 37 -5.22 4.30 -27.65
N ASN A 38 -5.45 4.64 -28.92
CA ASN A 38 -6.17 3.79 -29.86
C ASN A 38 -5.23 2.76 -30.54
N ILE A 39 -5.82 1.81 -31.27
CA ILE A 39 -5.07 0.76 -31.99
C ILE A 39 -4.06 1.34 -33.01
N ASN A 40 -4.38 2.46 -33.68
CA ASN A 40 -3.51 3.07 -34.67
C ASN A 40 -2.30 3.79 -34.04
N GLU A 41 -2.48 4.40 -32.89
CA GLU A 41 -1.41 5.02 -32.09
C GLU A 41 -0.46 3.95 -31.56
N LEU A 42 -1.00 2.88 -30.97
CA LEU A 42 -0.21 1.72 -30.53
C LEU A 42 0.55 1.09 -31.70
N ARG A 43 -0.09 0.97 -32.86
CA ARG A 43 0.55 0.50 -34.10
C ARG A 43 1.75 1.36 -34.50
N GLN A 44 1.58 2.68 -34.48
CA GLN A 44 2.67 3.62 -34.83
C GLN A 44 3.82 3.53 -33.83
N ALA A 45 3.53 3.45 -32.53
CA ALA A 45 4.54 3.34 -31.48
C ALA A 45 5.30 2.01 -31.53
N LEU A 46 4.62 0.89 -31.84
CA LEU A 46 5.21 -0.45 -31.83
C LEU A 46 5.83 -0.87 -33.17
N GLY A 47 5.45 -0.23 -34.28
CA GLY A 47 5.93 -0.56 -35.62
C GLY A 47 5.42 -1.90 -36.17
N ILE A 48 4.29 -2.41 -35.66
CA ILE A 48 3.71 -3.71 -36.07
C ILE A 48 2.35 -3.53 -36.76
N ALA A 49 1.86 -4.57 -37.44
CA ALA A 49 0.60 -4.50 -38.18
C ALA A 49 -0.63 -4.34 -37.25
N PRO A 50 -1.69 -3.59 -37.67
CA PRO A 50 -2.87 -3.36 -36.84
C PRO A 50 -3.57 -4.64 -36.32
N PRO A 51 -3.75 -5.71 -37.12
CA PRO A 51 -4.32 -6.96 -36.61
C PRO A 51 -3.51 -7.59 -35.46
N SER A 52 -2.19 -7.43 -35.50
CA SER A 52 -1.30 -7.91 -34.43
C SER A 52 -1.50 -7.11 -33.16
N VAL A 53 -1.58 -5.77 -33.25
CA VAL A 53 -1.88 -4.90 -32.10
C VAL A 53 -3.23 -5.29 -31.49
N SER A 54 -4.28 -5.41 -32.29
CA SER A 54 -5.62 -5.79 -31.81
C SER A 54 -5.60 -7.13 -31.08
N LYS A 55 -4.85 -8.12 -31.58
CA LYS A 55 -4.70 -9.42 -30.92
C LYS A 55 -3.98 -9.31 -29.58
N HIS A 56 -2.89 -8.53 -29.50
CA HIS A 56 -2.18 -8.30 -28.24
C HIS A 56 -3.05 -7.59 -27.21
N VAL A 57 -3.78 -6.55 -27.63
CA VAL A 57 -4.74 -5.83 -26.79
C VAL A 57 -5.84 -6.77 -26.29
N GLN A 58 -6.40 -7.63 -27.16
CA GLN A 58 -7.43 -8.58 -26.76
C GLN A 58 -6.94 -9.58 -25.70
N ILE A 59 -5.69 -10.06 -25.80
CA ILE A 59 -5.08 -10.94 -24.78
C ILE A 59 -4.95 -10.19 -23.44
N LEU A 60 -4.53 -8.92 -23.47
CA LEU A 60 -4.43 -8.09 -22.28
C LEU A 60 -5.81 -7.76 -21.67
N GLU A 61 -6.84 -7.61 -22.50
CA GLU A 61 -8.24 -7.45 -22.07
C GLU A 61 -8.77 -8.72 -21.38
N GLN A 62 -8.48 -9.89 -21.95
CA GLN A 62 -8.85 -11.18 -21.37
C GLN A 62 -8.19 -11.39 -20.00
N ALA A 63 -6.92 -11.01 -19.86
CA ALA A 63 -6.21 -11.01 -18.58
C ALA A 63 -6.65 -9.89 -17.63
N GLY A 64 -7.59 -9.03 -18.03
CA GLY A 64 -8.14 -7.94 -17.21
C GLY A 64 -7.20 -6.74 -17.01
N LEU A 65 -6.04 -6.70 -17.67
CA LEU A 65 -5.05 -5.62 -17.54
C LEU A 65 -5.43 -4.36 -18.32
N VAL A 66 -6.09 -4.53 -19.46
CA VAL A 66 -6.52 -3.45 -20.35
C VAL A 66 -8.04 -3.43 -20.43
N THR A 67 -8.61 -2.24 -20.51
CA THR A 67 -10.02 -2.05 -20.90
C THR A 67 -10.08 -1.19 -22.14
N SER A 68 -11.14 -1.37 -22.93
CA SER A 68 -11.34 -0.60 -24.14
C SER A 68 -12.76 -0.09 -24.29
N GLU A 69 -12.91 1.11 -24.84
CA GLU A 69 -14.20 1.70 -25.16
C GLU A 69 -14.20 2.15 -26.63
N TYR A 70 -15.35 2.00 -27.30
CA TYR A 70 -15.54 2.51 -28.65
C TYR A 70 -15.96 3.97 -28.57
N MET A 71 -15.14 4.86 -29.14
CA MET A 71 -15.37 6.30 -29.13
C MET A 71 -15.41 6.84 -30.56
N SER A 72 -16.18 7.91 -30.79
CA SER A 72 -16.13 8.66 -32.04
C SER A 72 -14.77 9.38 -32.15
N GLY A 73 -14.05 9.16 -33.25
CA GLY A 73 -12.81 9.86 -33.60
C GLY A 73 -12.89 10.54 -34.96
N GLU A 74 -11.85 11.30 -35.31
CA GLU A 74 -11.76 12.05 -36.57
C GLU A 74 -11.91 11.17 -37.84
N GLN A 75 -11.59 9.88 -37.73
CA GLN A 75 -11.72 8.88 -38.79
C GLN A 75 -12.77 7.80 -38.48
N GLY A 76 -13.85 8.17 -37.77
CA GLY A 76 -14.93 7.27 -37.39
C GLY A 76 -14.72 6.62 -36.03
N THR A 77 -15.44 5.53 -35.75
CA THR A 77 -15.39 4.86 -34.45
C THR A 77 -14.04 4.18 -34.23
N GLN A 78 -13.38 4.52 -33.13
CA GLN A 78 -12.08 3.98 -32.73
C GLN A 78 -12.18 3.24 -31.40
N LYS A 79 -11.45 2.11 -31.29
CA LYS A 79 -11.29 1.37 -30.04
C LYS A 79 -10.16 2.01 -29.24
N ARG A 80 -10.50 2.72 -28.16
CA ARG A 80 -9.55 3.41 -27.28
C ARG A 80 -9.27 2.54 -26.06
N CYS A 81 -7.99 2.32 -25.78
CA CYS A 81 -7.51 1.37 -24.77
C CYS A 81 -6.89 2.13 -23.60
N LYS A 82 -7.10 1.64 -22.38
CA LYS A 82 -6.52 2.17 -21.15
C LYS A 82 -6.14 1.05 -20.20
N LEU A 83 -5.13 1.28 -19.37
CA LEU A 83 -4.84 0.37 -18.26
C LEU A 83 -5.98 0.40 -17.25
N ARG A 84 -6.36 -0.81 -16.81
CA ARG A 84 -7.38 -0.97 -15.78
C ARG A 84 -6.81 -0.68 -14.38
N TYR A 85 -5.56 -1.07 -14.18
CA TYR A 85 -4.83 -1.04 -12.92
C TYR A 85 -3.49 -0.34 -13.11
N ASP A 86 -3.04 0.41 -12.10
CA ASP A 86 -1.74 1.08 -12.07
C ASP A 86 -0.66 0.22 -11.38
N ARG A 87 -1.08 -0.77 -10.60
CA ARG A 87 -0.19 -1.70 -9.90
C ARG A 87 -0.72 -3.12 -9.97
N LEU A 88 0.22 -4.05 -10.10
CA LEU A 88 -0.01 -5.48 -10.00
C LEU A 88 0.78 -6.03 -8.81
N ILE A 89 0.08 -6.60 -7.83
CA ILE A 89 0.69 -7.28 -6.68
C ILE A 89 0.44 -8.78 -6.84
N ILE A 90 1.52 -9.55 -6.85
CA ILE A 90 1.46 -11.01 -6.95
C ILE A 90 1.86 -11.61 -5.61
N SER A 91 0.88 -12.17 -4.91
CA SER A 91 1.10 -12.86 -3.64
C SER A 91 1.40 -14.33 -3.93
N LEU A 92 2.60 -14.78 -3.56
CA LEU A 92 3.09 -16.14 -3.76
C LEU A 92 3.00 -17.00 -2.48
N ASP A 93 2.47 -16.43 -1.40
CA ASP A 93 2.31 -17.11 -0.12
C ASP A 93 1.20 -18.18 -0.16
N SER A 94 1.45 -19.29 0.54
CA SER A 94 0.55 -20.43 0.62
C SER A 94 -0.65 -20.20 1.56
N MET A 95 -0.72 -19.05 2.24
CA MET A 95 -1.82 -18.75 3.14
C MET A 95 -3.06 -18.43 2.32
N GLU A 96 -3.99 -19.39 2.18
CA GLU A 96 -5.38 -19.18 1.79
C GLU A 96 -5.89 -17.84 2.32
N VAL A 97 -5.86 -16.79 1.49
CA VAL A 97 -6.70 -15.60 1.68
C VAL A 97 -8.08 -16.09 1.26
N PRO A 98 -8.94 -16.53 2.19
CA PRO A 98 -10.14 -17.26 1.85
C PRO A 98 -11.19 -16.24 1.47
N ASP A 99 -11.40 -15.98 0.18
CA ASP A 99 -12.46 -15.09 -0.34
C ASP A 99 -12.60 -13.78 0.50
N GLY A 100 -11.43 -13.30 0.96
CA GLY A 100 -11.35 -12.37 2.08
C GLY A 100 -11.83 -11.00 1.63
N GLN A 101 -12.70 -10.40 2.42
CA GLN A 101 -13.09 -9.02 2.17
C GLN A 101 -11.95 -8.12 2.66
N ILE A 102 -11.65 -7.11 1.85
CA ILE A 102 -10.63 -6.11 2.13
C ILE A 102 -11.33 -4.78 2.40
N GLU A 103 -11.02 -4.17 3.52
CA GLU A 103 -11.30 -2.76 3.77
C GLU A 103 -10.01 -1.99 3.58
N GLU A 104 -10.04 -1.01 2.67
CA GLU A 104 -8.91 -0.15 2.37
C GLU A 104 -9.22 1.28 2.82
N SER A 105 -8.25 1.89 3.51
CA SER A 105 -8.31 3.29 3.92
C SER A 105 -7.00 3.98 3.55
N GLU A 106 -7.10 5.08 2.81
CA GLU A 106 -5.97 5.93 2.48
C GLU A 106 -5.93 7.15 3.42
N MET A 107 -4.76 7.42 4.01
CA MET A 107 -4.54 8.51 4.95
C MET A 107 -3.48 9.48 4.40
N PRO A 108 -3.85 10.74 4.10
CA PRO A 108 -2.89 11.76 3.69
C PRO A 108 -1.76 11.90 4.70
N ILE A 109 -0.51 11.98 4.23
CA ILE A 109 0.66 12.01 5.13
C ILE A 109 0.65 13.22 6.09
N GLY A 110 -0.02 14.30 5.71
CA GLY A 110 -0.18 15.50 6.51
C GLY A 110 -1.22 15.40 7.62
N MET A 111 -2.08 14.37 7.59
CA MET A 111 -3.21 14.17 8.51
C MET A 111 -2.84 13.31 9.73
N TYR A 112 -1.60 13.40 10.21
CA TYR A 112 -1.22 12.79 11.48
C TYR A 112 -1.99 13.41 12.65
N THR A 113 -2.30 12.59 13.65
CA THR A 113 -2.90 13.05 14.91
C THR A 113 -1.84 13.59 15.86
N PHE A 114 -0.63 13.03 15.80
CA PHE A 114 0.49 13.46 16.64
C PHE A 114 1.80 13.36 15.88
N ALA A 115 2.71 14.30 16.10
CA ALA A 115 4.05 14.30 15.54
C ALA A 115 5.04 14.84 16.57
N HIS A 116 6.23 14.27 16.60
CA HIS A 116 7.32 14.71 17.46
C HIS A 116 8.62 14.82 16.66
N PRO A 117 8.71 15.77 15.71
CA PRO A 117 9.89 15.91 14.86
C PRO A 117 11.05 16.54 15.62
N THR A 118 12.27 16.11 15.32
CA THR A 118 13.50 16.78 15.73
C THR A 118 14.29 17.22 14.49
N SER A 119 15.02 18.33 14.61
CA SER A 119 15.85 18.85 13.53
C SER A 119 16.99 17.86 13.16
N THR A 120 17.41 17.75 11.90
CA THR A 120 16.84 18.42 10.72
C THR A 120 15.44 17.90 10.38
N CYS A 121 14.51 18.78 10.02
CA CYS A 121 13.12 18.40 9.74
C CYS A 121 12.39 19.38 8.84
N GLY A 122 11.34 18.91 8.19
CA GLY A 122 10.49 19.78 7.40
C GLY A 122 9.29 19.09 6.79
N ILE A 123 8.48 19.90 6.10
CA ILE A 123 7.21 19.49 5.53
C ILE A 123 6.89 20.38 4.33
N ALA A 124 6.41 19.78 3.24
CA ALA A 124 6.08 20.52 2.02
C ALA A 124 4.83 19.98 1.32
N SER A 125 4.12 20.88 0.64
CA SER A 125 3.02 20.56 -0.27
C SER A 125 3.51 20.45 -1.70
N ARG A 126 2.60 20.28 -2.67
CA ARG A 126 2.96 20.35 -4.10
C ARG A 126 3.36 21.75 -4.54
N GLU A 127 3.02 22.78 -3.78
CA GLU A 127 3.12 24.18 -4.20
C GLU A 127 4.27 24.91 -3.51
N LYS A 128 4.61 24.53 -2.27
CA LYS A 128 5.59 25.22 -1.44
C LYS A 128 5.98 24.40 -0.22
N MET A 129 7.05 24.84 0.43
CA MET A 129 7.32 24.53 1.84
C MET A 129 6.16 24.95 2.75
N ILE A 130 5.84 24.12 3.73
CA ILE A 130 4.90 24.45 4.80
C ILE A 130 5.72 24.88 6.02
N GLY A 131 5.57 26.14 6.42
CA GLY A 131 6.35 26.71 7.52
C GLY A 131 7.81 26.97 7.14
N PHE A 132 8.71 26.70 8.08
CA PHE A 132 10.15 26.94 7.97
C PHE A 132 10.93 25.62 8.09
N TYR A 133 12.10 25.60 7.45
CA TYR A 133 13.06 24.50 7.57
C TYR A 133 13.53 24.34 9.01
N ASP A 134 13.74 23.09 9.42
CA ASP A 134 14.27 22.68 10.71
C ASP A 134 13.51 23.21 11.93
N GLU A 135 12.24 23.57 11.74
CA GLU A 135 11.36 24.08 12.77
C GLU A 135 10.23 23.08 13.06
N PRO A 136 10.29 22.36 14.20
CA PRO A 136 9.26 21.42 14.63
C PRO A 136 7.84 22.01 14.64
N GLN A 137 7.69 23.32 14.90
CA GLN A 137 6.39 23.99 14.91
C GLN A 137 5.70 23.98 13.54
N SER A 138 6.45 23.84 12.44
CA SER A 138 5.90 23.73 11.07
C SER A 138 4.94 22.55 10.93
N PHE A 139 5.13 21.48 11.71
CA PHE A 139 4.25 20.31 11.75
C PHE A 139 2.91 20.56 12.47
N LEU A 140 2.74 21.71 13.12
CA LEU A 140 1.49 22.06 13.79
C LEU A 140 0.63 23.02 12.96
N LEU A 141 1.17 23.55 11.86
CA LEU A 141 0.48 24.48 10.98
C LEU A 141 -0.72 23.81 10.30
N PRO A 142 -1.91 24.45 10.24
CA PRO A 142 -3.09 23.88 9.58
C PRO A 142 -2.85 23.47 8.12
N GLU A 143 -1.97 24.19 7.42
CA GLU A 143 -1.54 23.90 6.05
C GLU A 143 -0.93 22.50 5.88
N ARG A 144 -0.49 21.85 6.98
CA ARG A 144 -0.01 20.46 6.98
C ARG A 144 -0.99 19.49 6.33
N ALA A 145 -2.30 19.77 6.33
CA ALA A 145 -3.30 18.95 5.64
C ALA A 145 -3.03 18.77 4.13
N GLN A 146 -2.21 19.64 3.53
CA GLN A 146 -1.80 19.59 2.12
C GLN A 146 -0.41 18.99 1.92
N ALA A 147 0.25 18.52 2.98
CA ALA A 147 1.60 17.99 2.90
C ALA A 147 1.66 16.75 1.99
N GLN A 148 2.71 16.68 1.17
CA GLN A 148 3.01 15.59 0.25
C GLN A 148 4.42 15.04 0.44
N ILE A 149 5.27 15.73 1.18
CA ILE A 149 6.48 15.16 1.77
C ILE A 149 6.64 15.72 3.19
N LEU A 150 7.12 14.89 4.11
CA LEU A 150 7.61 15.31 5.42
C LEU A 150 8.88 14.54 5.76
N TRP A 151 9.74 15.13 6.57
CA TRP A 151 11.00 14.51 6.95
C TRP A 151 11.47 14.95 8.33
N MET A 152 12.23 14.09 8.99
CA MET A 152 12.86 14.38 10.28
C MET A 152 14.06 13.46 10.52
N ALA A 153 15.10 13.99 11.17
CA ALA A 153 16.30 13.24 11.54
C ALA A 153 16.03 12.23 12.67
N GLU A 154 15.16 12.59 13.62
CA GLU A 154 14.63 11.68 14.64
C GLU A 154 13.18 12.01 14.96
N GLY A 155 12.55 11.14 15.75
CA GLY A 155 11.17 11.32 16.19
C GLY A 155 10.20 10.44 15.41
N PHE A 156 8.93 10.86 15.40
CA PHE A 156 7.86 10.05 14.82
C PHE A 156 6.65 10.88 14.37
N VAL A 157 5.84 10.26 13.52
CA VAL A 157 4.48 10.67 13.18
C VAL A 157 3.50 9.54 13.51
N GLU A 158 2.32 9.90 14.01
CA GLU A 158 1.26 8.96 14.38
C GLU A 158 -0.06 9.33 13.68
N TYR A 159 -0.70 8.32 13.13
CA TYR A 159 -1.95 8.40 12.38
C TYR A 159 -3.02 7.55 13.04
N VAL A 160 -4.28 7.93 12.82
CA VAL A 160 -5.44 7.16 13.28
C VAL A 160 -6.31 6.81 12.09
N PHE A 161 -6.33 5.54 11.73
CA PHE A 161 -7.16 5.03 10.65
C PHE A 161 -8.54 4.62 11.18
N PRO A 162 -9.60 4.88 10.42
CA PRO A 162 -10.91 4.31 10.72
C PRO A 162 -10.85 2.80 10.52
N ASN A 163 -11.61 2.09 11.34
CA ASN A 163 -11.90 0.67 11.15
C ASN A 163 -13.42 0.52 11.14
N THR A 164 -13.96 0.13 10.00
CA THR A 164 -15.40 -0.08 9.82
C THR A 164 -15.76 -1.55 9.66
N VAL A 165 -14.79 -2.46 9.86
CA VAL A 165 -14.96 -3.91 9.75
C VAL A 165 -16.10 -4.36 10.68
N PRO A 166 -17.14 -5.05 10.14
CA PRO A 166 -18.29 -5.48 10.92
C PRO A 166 -17.93 -6.41 12.08
N SER A 167 -18.70 -6.35 13.16
CA SER A 167 -18.45 -7.16 14.37
C SER A 167 -18.57 -8.69 14.15
N THR A 168 -19.25 -9.10 13.09
CA THR A 168 -19.40 -10.48 12.63
C THR A 168 -18.18 -11.02 11.90
N MET A 169 -17.22 -10.16 11.57
CA MET A 169 -15.98 -10.53 10.89
C MET A 169 -14.83 -10.67 11.87
N GLU A 170 -13.74 -11.29 11.41
CA GLU A 170 -12.47 -11.45 12.10
C GLU A 170 -11.35 -10.97 11.17
N ILE A 171 -10.56 -10.01 11.64
CA ILE A 171 -9.38 -9.51 10.92
C ILE A 171 -8.29 -10.60 10.97
N GLN A 172 -7.77 -10.97 9.80
CA GLN A 172 -6.76 -12.01 9.64
C GLN A 172 -5.36 -11.43 9.39
N ARG A 173 -5.31 -10.27 8.74
CA ARG A 173 -4.07 -9.61 8.33
C ARG A 173 -4.29 -8.11 8.20
N VAL A 174 -3.28 -7.33 8.54
CA VAL A 174 -3.21 -5.91 8.25
C VAL A 174 -2.01 -5.63 7.37
N ASP A 175 -2.21 -4.87 6.31
CA ASP A 175 -1.13 -4.34 5.48
C ASP A 175 -1.09 -2.82 5.57
N LEU A 176 0.12 -2.27 5.68
CA LEU A 176 0.37 -0.84 5.59
C LEU A 176 1.37 -0.60 4.46
N THR A 177 0.97 0.19 3.46
CA THR A 177 1.81 0.55 2.33
C THR A 177 2.15 2.03 2.35
N MET A 178 3.42 2.37 2.13
CA MET A 178 3.90 3.74 2.06
C MET A 178 5.17 3.86 1.21
N GLU A 179 5.43 5.03 0.63
CA GLU A 179 6.73 5.36 0.07
C GLU A 179 7.57 6.07 1.13
N ILE A 180 8.76 5.52 1.42
CA ILE A 180 9.61 5.96 2.55
C ILE A 180 11.11 5.67 2.28
N CYS A 181 12.00 6.49 2.82
CA CYS A 181 13.46 6.28 2.82
C CYS A 181 14.14 7.04 3.98
N SER A 182 15.46 6.91 4.13
CA SER A 182 16.24 7.71 5.08
C SER A 182 16.17 9.21 4.77
N GLU A 183 16.59 10.04 5.74
CA GLU A 183 16.75 11.49 5.60
C GLU A 183 18.21 11.88 5.81
N CYS A 184 18.72 12.70 4.91
CA CYS A 184 20.05 13.29 4.98
C CYS A 184 19.96 14.70 4.38
N PRO A 185 20.68 15.69 4.91
CA PRO A 185 20.88 16.94 4.21
C PRO A 185 21.41 16.70 2.79
N ASP A 186 20.85 17.43 1.82
CA ASP A 186 20.95 17.14 0.39
C ASP A 186 20.35 15.76 0.05
N TYR A 187 21.21 14.78 -0.24
CA TYR A 187 20.90 13.36 -0.27
C TYR A 187 22.19 12.56 -0.12
N ASN A 188 22.07 11.35 0.41
CA ASN A 188 23.16 10.38 0.42
C ASN A 188 22.56 8.97 0.31
N ASN A 189 22.80 8.33 -0.83
CA ASN A 189 22.29 7.00 -1.12
C ASN A 189 22.92 5.90 -0.24
N ASP A 190 23.98 6.21 0.51
CA ASP A 190 24.64 5.36 1.49
C ASP A 190 24.50 5.98 2.89
N TYR A 191 23.26 6.13 3.36
CA TYR A 191 22.91 6.74 4.65
C TYR A 191 21.80 5.93 5.35
N PRO A 192 22.16 4.80 6.00
CA PRO A 192 21.17 3.88 6.50
C PRO A 192 20.34 4.47 7.65
N SER A 193 19.09 4.05 7.74
CA SER A 193 18.19 4.43 8.83
C SER A 193 17.26 3.29 9.21
N ASP A 194 17.22 2.93 10.49
CA ASP A 194 16.32 1.91 11.02
C ASP A 194 14.95 2.54 11.33
N ILE A 195 14.05 2.40 10.38
CA ILE A 195 12.70 2.96 10.46
C ILE A 195 11.76 1.92 11.07
N THR A 196 11.16 2.27 12.20
CA THR A 196 10.31 1.37 12.97
C THR A 196 8.83 1.67 12.74
N LEU A 197 8.03 0.60 12.68
CA LEU A 197 6.58 0.68 12.63
C LEU A 197 5.96 0.21 13.95
N TRP A 198 4.98 0.95 14.46
CA TRP A 198 4.10 0.50 15.53
C TRP A 198 2.64 0.54 15.09
N ILE A 199 1.87 -0.48 15.46
CA ILE A 199 0.43 -0.53 15.27
C ILE A 199 -0.24 -0.77 16.63
N ASN A 200 -1.20 0.06 17.01
CA ASN A 200 -1.85 0.04 18.32
C ASN A 200 -0.85 0.04 19.50
N GLY A 201 0.28 0.73 19.34
CA GLY A 201 1.35 0.79 20.33
C GLY A 201 2.25 -0.45 20.39
N VAL A 202 1.98 -1.48 19.59
CA VAL A 202 2.83 -2.67 19.48
C VAL A 202 3.89 -2.44 18.40
N GLU A 203 5.15 -2.63 18.77
CA GLU A 203 6.28 -2.56 17.84
C GLU A 203 6.24 -3.74 16.88
N ILE A 204 6.09 -3.43 15.59
CA ILE A 204 5.99 -4.44 14.52
C ILE A 204 7.37 -4.89 14.07
N GLY A 205 8.33 -3.96 14.05
CA GLY A 205 9.72 -4.22 13.70
C GLY A 205 10.33 -3.06 12.94
N ASP A 206 11.58 -3.27 12.54
CA ASP A 206 12.41 -2.27 11.88
C ASP A 206 12.61 -2.63 10.40
N TRP A 207 12.68 -1.61 9.56
CA TRP A 207 13.19 -1.70 8.20
C TRP A 207 14.35 -0.73 8.05
N THR A 208 15.54 -1.27 7.79
CA THR A 208 16.71 -0.46 7.48
C THR A 208 16.61 0.04 6.03
N SER A 209 16.34 1.34 5.88
CA SER A 209 16.48 2.01 4.59
C SER A 209 17.95 2.08 4.21
N PRO A 210 18.33 1.89 2.94
CA PRO A 210 19.74 1.95 2.54
C PRO A 210 20.31 3.38 2.49
N GLY A 211 19.46 4.39 2.32
CA GLY A 211 19.90 5.76 2.06
C GLY A 211 18.78 6.74 1.76
N ASP A 212 19.15 8.01 1.69
CA ASP A 212 18.34 9.11 1.20
C ASP A 212 18.43 9.15 -0.32
N LEU A 213 17.33 8.75 -0.98
CA LEU A 213 17.31 8.45 -2.40
C LEU A 213 17.11 9.71 -3.25
N GLY A 214 18.24 10.27 -3.69
CA GLY A 214 18.33 11.43 -4.57
C GLY A 214 19.00 11.15 -5.92
N GLY A 215 19.39 12.22 -6.63
CA GLY A 215 20.11 12.16 -7.91
C GLY A 215 19.25 11.82 -9.14
N LYS A 216 18.13 11.11 -8.99
CA LYS A 216 17.10 10.95 -10.02
C LYS A 216 15.79 11.58 -9.55
N ARG A 217 15.31 12.58 -10.29
CA ARG A 217 14.07 13.29 -9.94
C ARG A 217 12.89 12.34 -9.82
N GLY A 218 12.16 12.44 -8.71
CA GLY A 218 10.93 11.69 -8.46
C GLY A 218 9.88 12.05 -9.51
N ARG A 219 9.14 11.04 -9.99
CA ARG A 219 8.15 11.20 -11.07
C ARG A 219 7.07 12.24 -10.76
N LEU A 220 6.75 12.41 -9.48
CA LEU A 220 5.65 13.27 -9.01
C LEU A 220 6.15 14.60 -8.43
N ASN A 221 7.47 14.77 -8.27
CA ASN A 221 8.04 15.94 -7.61
C ASN A 221 7.70 17.23 -8.37
N PRO A 222 7.20 18.26 -7.68
CA PRO A 222 6.83 19.53 -8.30
C PRO A 222 8.08 20.25 -8.78
N ALA A 223 7.96 21.08 -9.83
CA ALA A 223 9.10 21.72 -10.50
C ALA A 223 9.95 22.62 -9.58
N TRP A 224 9.39 23.15 -8.50
CA TRP A 224 10.10 24.01 -7.55
C TRP A 224 10.97 23.24 -6.55
N TRP A 225 10.75 21.93 -6.39
CA TRP A 225 11.57 21.09 -5.51
C TRP A 225 12.99 20.98 -6.06
N ASN A 226 14.00 21.16 -5.21
CA ASN A 226 15.38 21.17 -5.67
C ASN A 226 15.84 19.76 -6.00
N ASP A 227 16.75 19.65 -6.98
CA ASP A 227 17.30 18.34 -7.39
C ASP A 227 18.35 17.79 -6.42
N HIS A 228 18.84 18.62 -5.49
CA HIS A 228 19.77 18.20 -4.44
C HIS A 228 19.07 17.71 -3.18
N ASP A 229 17.76 17.91 -3.03
CA ASP A 229 16.98 17.33 -1.92
C ASP A 229 16.64 15.85 -2.21
N THR A 230 16.16 15.12 -1.21
CA THR A 230 15.58 13.78 -1.41
C THR A 230 14.54 13.78 -2.52
N GLN A 231 14.62 12.82 -3.44
CA GLN A 231 13.74 12.79 -4.61
C GLN A 231 12.62 11.77 -4.50
N HIS A 232 12.86 10.61 -3.88
CA HIS A 232 11.86 9.57 -3.76
C HIS A 232 12.16 8.62 -2.62
N GLY A 233 11.23 7.72 -2.34
CA GLY A 233 11.43 6.61 -1.41
C GLY A 233 11.43 5.26 -2.11
N LEU A 234 11.36 4.21 -1.30
CA LEU A 234 10.97 2.87 -1.74
C LEU A 234 9.55 2.62 -1.26
N LEU A 235 8.73 2.01 -2.11
CA LEU A 235 7.42 1.55 -1.69
C LEU A 235 7.59 0.32 -0.79
N LYS A 236 7.20 0.44 0.47
CA LYS A 236 7.28 -0.62 1.46
C LYS A 236 5.90 -1.14 1.79
N VAL A 237 5.77 -2.45 1.86
CA VAL A 237 4.56 -3.15 2.31
C VAL A 237 4.86 -3.83 3.63
N TRP A 238 4.37 -3.25 4.71
CA TRP A 238 4.39 -3.87 6.03
C TRP A 238 3.16 -4.77 6.15
N SER A 239 3.34 -6.03 6.54
CA SER A 239 2.25 -7.00 6.68
C SER A 239 2.34 -7.68 8.02
N VAL A 240 1.21 -7.76 8.74
CA VAL A 240 1.10 -8.48 10.02
C VAL A 240 -0.07 -9.44 9.95
N ASP A 241 0.20 -10.72 10.15
CA ASP A 241 -0.79 -11.79 10.12
C ASP A 241 -0.67 -12.71 11.34
N ASN A 242 -1.18 -13.94 11.26
CA ASN A 242 -1.11 -14.88 12.37
C ASN A 242 0.26 -15.58 12.54
N GLN A 243 1.15 -15.49 11.54
CA GLN A 243 2.50 -16.07 11.57
C GLN A 243 3.54 -15.06 12.06
N GLY A 244 3.31 -13.77 11.85
CA GLY A 244 4.19 -12.72 12.35
C GLY A 244 4.09 -11.42 11.56
N SER A 245 5.15 -10.64 11.63
CA SER A 245 5.29 -9.35 10.95
C SER A 245 6.39 -9.40 9.90
N SER A 246 6.14 -8.77 8.75
CA SER A 246 7.08 -8.74 7.62
C SER A 246 7.07 -7.40 6.89
N VAL A 247 8.18 -7.14 6.18
CA VAL A 247 8.35 -6.03 5.25
C VAL A 247 8.69 -6.60 3.89
N ASP A 248 7.85 -6.34 2.89
CA ASP A 248 7.95 -6.92 1.54
C ASP A 248 8.08 -8.45 1.55
N GLY A 249 7.41 -9.11 2.51
CA GLY A 249 7.44 -10.56 2.71
C GLY A 249 8.66 -11.10 3.46
N MET A 250 9.63 -10.25 3.83
CA MET A 250 10.75 -10.64 4.69
C MET A 250 10.35 -10.45 6.15
N ALA A 251 10.44 -11.52 6.96
CA ALA A 251 10.07 -11.46 8.37
C ALA A 251 10.94 -10.45 9.15
N VAL A 252 10.30 -9.61 9.97
CA VAL A 252 10.96 -8.61 10.83
C VAL A 252 10.69 -8.84 12.31
N SER A 253 9.57 -9.47 12.67
CA SER A 253 9.31 -9.92 14.04
C SER A 253 8.29 -11.06 14.08
N ASP A 254 8.15 -11.69 15.25
CA ASP A 254 7.14 -12.71 15.53
C ASP A 254 5.79 -12.12 15.97
N LYS A 255 5.65 -10.78 15.94
CA LYS A 255 4.41 -10.11 16.35
C LYS A 255 3.27 -10.45 15.44
N SER A 256 2.20 -10.99 16.02
CA SER A 256 1.04 -11.46 15.30
C SER A 256 -0.13 -10.49 15.38
N ILE A 257 -1.07 -10.58 14.43
CA ILE A 257 -2.29 -9.78 14.35
C ILE A 257 -3.13 -9.79 15.64
N LYS A 258 -3.01 -10.87 16.44
CA LYS A 258 -3.68 -10.98 17.75
C LYS A 258 -3.08 -10.06 18.78
N GLU A 259 -1.76 -9.88 18.79
CA GLU A 259 -1.06 -8.99 19.72
C GLU A 259 -1.35 -7.51 19.43
N LEU A 260 -1.63 -7.16 18.18
CA LEU A 260 -2.01 -5.78 17.80
C LEU A 260 -3.36 -5.36 18.39
N MET A 261 -4.15 -6.31 18.90
CA MET A 261 -5.44 -6.05 19.58
C MET A 261 -6.35 -5.12 18.76
N ILE A 262 -6.37 -5.28 17.43
CA ILE A 262 -7.21 -4.46 16.55
C ILE A 262 -8.69 -4.77 16.83
N GLY A 263 -9.30 -3.92 17.65
CA GLY A 263 -10.71 -4.03 18.00
C GLY A 263 -11.59 -3.72 16.79
N LEU A 264 -12.63 -4.52 16.59
CA LEU A 264 -13.65 -4.25 15.57
C LEU A 264 -14.33 -2.92 15.87
N ARG A 265 -14.45 -2.06 14.85
CA ARG A 265 -15.01 -0.70 14.99
C ARG A 265 -14.23 0.20 15.97
N GLN A 266 -12.98 -0.14 16.26
CA GLN A 266 -12.07 0.71 17.04
C GLN A 266 -10.98 1.28 16.12
N PRO A 267 -10.57 2.54 16.33
CA PRO A 267 -9.52 3.15 15.52
C PRO A 267 -8.23 2.32 15.55
N VAL A 268 -7.53 2.27 14.42
CA VAL A 268 -6.19 1.68 14.33
C VAL A 268 -5.16 2.80 14.39
N THR A 269 -4.34 2.81 15.42
CA THR A 269 -3.26 3.80 15.53
C THR A 269 -2.00 3.26 14.85
N VAL A 270 -1.38 4.05 13.99
CA VAL A 270 -0.18 3.69 13.24
C VAL A 270 0.88 4.74 13.53
N ARG A 271 2.03 4.35 14.07
CA ARG A 271 3.16 5.23 14.31
C ARG A 271 4.35 4.80 13.47
N ILE A 272 5.02 5.76 12.84
CA ILE A 272 6.21 5.57 12.03
C ILE A 272 7.27 6.51 12.59
N GLY A 273 8.48 6.01 12.82
CA GLY A 273 9.54 6.85 13.37
C GLY A 273 10.86 6.13 13.57
N ILE A 274 11.79 6.82 14.21
CA ILE A 274 13.12 6.30 14.56
C ILE A 274 13.15 6.05 16.06
N LYS A 275 13.58 4.86 16.46
CA LYS A 275 13.81 4.54 17.87
C LYS A 275 15.03 5.32 18.41
N PRO A 276 14.97 5.83 19.65
CA PRO A 276 16.13 6.50 20.27
C PRO A 276 17.36 5.59 20.42
N ASP A 277 17.16 4.27 20.44
CA ASP A 277 18.19 3.24 20.56
C ASP A 277 18.40 2.42 19.27
N ALA A 278 17.95 2.94 18.13
CA ALA A 278 18.24 2.37 16.82
C ALA A 278 19.75 2.30 16.54
N GLU A 279 20.20 1.28 15.80
CA GLU A 279 21.61 1.15 15.40
C GLU A 279 21.97 2.22 14.36
N HIS A 280 21.07 2.47 13.42
CA HIS A 280 21.20 3.50 12.39
C HIS A 280 20.15 4.60 12.58
N VAL A 281 20.58 5.75 13.12
CA VAL A 281 19.74 6.94 13.32
C VAL A 281 19.91 7.88 12.13
N GLY A 282 19.28 7.53 11.01
CA GLY A 282 19.39 8.24 9.73
C GLY A 282 18.10 8.95 9.30
N GLY A 283 17.20 9.25 10.24
CA GLY A 283 15.92 9.93 9.95
C GLY A 283 15.01 9.20 8.97
N PHE A 284 13.95 9.86 8.54
CA PHE A 284 13.11 9.35 7.46
C PHE A 284 12.43 10.46 6.68
N ASN A 285 12.26 10.20 5.38
CA ASN A 285 11.37 10.92 4.48
C ASN A 285 10.11 10.09 4.24
N LEU A 286 8.94 10.70 4.41
CA LEU A 286 7.65 10.08 4.10
C LEU A 286 6.95 10.82 2.96
N PHE A 287 6.57 10.09 1.92
CA PHE A 287 6.00 10.64 0.69
C PHE A 287 4.50 10.35 0.60
N GLY A 288 3.76 11.38 0.19
CA GLY A 288 2.34 11.31 -0.14
C GLY A 288 2.13 11.36 -1.66
N ARG A 289 0.87 11.31 -2.07
CA ARG A 289 0.49 11.06 -3.48
C ARG A 289 1.02 12.03 -4.54
N GLY A 290 1.54 13.18 -4.12
CA GLY A 290 1.98 14.29 -4.97
C GLY A 290 3.49 14.49 -4.96
N PHE A 291 4.25 13.53 -4.42
CA PHE A 291 5.71 13.56 -4.29
C PHE A 291 6.27 12.15 -4.46
N GLY A 292 7.57 12.03 -4.72
CA GLY A 292 8.23 10.75 -4.94
C GLY A 292 7.83 10.09 -6.25
N ASN A 293 7.65 8.76 -6.22
CA ASN A 293 7.38 7.95 -7.39
C ASN A 293 5.97 7.33 -7.40
N TYR A 294 5.29 7.25 -6.25
CA TYR A 294 4.02 6.53 -6.10
C TYR A 294 2.86 7.50 -5.80
N GLU A 295 1.82 7.49 -6.64
CA GLU A 295 0.66 8.39 -6.51
C GLU A 295 -0.33 7.88 -5.44
N GLN A 296 0.15 7.70 -4.21
CA GLN A 296 -0.63 7.29 -3.06
C GLN A 296 -0.10 7.93 -1.77
N ASP A 297 -0.96 8.07 -0.77
CA ASP A 297 -0.53 8.33 0.60
C ASP A 297 -0.32 7.01 1.37
N LEU A 298 -0.43 7.04 2.70
CA LEU A 298 -0.42 5.84 3.52
C LEU A 298 -1.68 5.03 3.24
N THR A 299 -1.53 3.76 2.87
CA THR A 299 -2.68 2.88 2.63
C THR A 299 -2.71 1.75 3.65
N LEU A 300 -3.74 1.72 4.48
CA LEU A 300 -4.01 0.62 5.41
C LEU A 300 -5.06 -0.31 4.79
N ARG A 301 -4.76 -1.61 4.77
CA ARG A 301 -5.68 -2.66 4.36
C ARG A 301 -5.94 -3.61 5.51
N LEU A 302 -7.21 -3.82 5.82
CA LEU A 302 -7.65 -4.84 6.76
C LEU A 302 -8.26 -6.00 5.97
N HIS A 303 -7.60 -7.15 6.02
CA HIS A 303 -8.11 -8.39 5.45
C HIS A 303 -8.92 -9.10 6.52
N TYR A 304 -10.18 -9.42 6.22
CA TYR A 304 -11.06 -10.08 7.18
C TYR A 304 -11.94 -11.14 6.53
N LYS A 305 -12.39 -12.07 7.37
CA LYS A 305 -13.31 -13.14 6.99
C LYS A 305 -14.48 -13.19 7.97
N PRO A 306 -15.64 -13.79 7.59
CA PRO A 306 -16.68 -14.09 8.54
C PRO A 306 -16.12 -14.92 9.70
N LYS A 307 -16.46 -14.55 10.94
CA LYS A 307 -16.24 -15.44 12.08
C LYS A 307 -16.96 -16.74 11.78
N GLU A 308 -16.27 -17.87 11.88
CA GLU A 308 -16.98 -19.15 11.85
C GLU A 308 -18.04 -19.12 12.96
N ALA A 309 -19.31 -19.25 12.58
CA ALA A 309 -20.38 -19.34 13.56
C ALA A 309 -20.06 -20.53 14.45
N LEU A 310 -19.84 -20.28 15.75
CA LEU A 310 -19.64 -21.28 16.79
C LEU A 310 -20.57 -22.49 16.55
N LYS A 311 -20.05 -23.53 15.90
CA LYS A 311 -20.75 -24.83 15.75
C LYS A 311 -20.95 -25.50 17.11
N GLU A 312 -20.36 -24.96 18.17
CA GLU A 312 -20.35 -25.52 19.52
C GLU A 312 -21.62 -25.27 20.35
N LYS A 313 -22.55 -24.39 19.94
CA LYS A 313 -23.80 -24.21 20.72
C LYS A 313 -24.92 -25.22 20.40
N LYS A 314 -24.73 -26.12 19.43
CA LYS A 314 -25.66 -27.25 19.19
C LYS A 314 -25.19 -28.57 19.83
N ALA A 315 -23.89 -28.82 19.96
CA ALA A 315 -23.37 -30.05 20.56
C ALA A 315 -23.67 -30.14 22.07
N ILE A 316 -23.54 -29.02 22.81
CA ILE A 316 -23.77 -29.02 24.26
C ILE A 316 -25.27 -29.16 24.63
N LYS A 317 -26.19 -28.86 23.70
CA LYS A 317 -27.64 -29.06 23.92
C LYS A 317 -28.13 -30.48 23.58
N GLU A 318 -27.34 -31.28 22.86
CA GLU A 318 -27.71 -32.66 22.52
C GLU A 318 -27.10 -33.70 23.49
N GLU A 319 -26.06 -33.35 24.25
CA GLU A 319 -25.46 -34.26 25.26
C GLU A 319 -26.10 -34.16 26.67
N GLU A 320 -26.90 -33.13 26.97
CA GLU A 320 -27.64 -33.02 28.26
C GLU A 320 -29.03 -33.70 28.25
N SER A 321 -29.23 -34.74 27.43
CA SER A 321 -30.41 -35.61 27.59
C SER A 321 -30.01 -37.06 27.84
N PRO A 322 -29.88 -37.48 29.12
CA PRO A 322 -30.00 -38.87 29.48
C PRO A 322 -31.42 -39.17 29.97
N ALA A 323 -32.04 -40.07 29.22
CA ALA A 323 -33.14 -40.96 29.56
C ALA A 323 -33.49 -41.09 31.06
N LYS A 324 -34.76 -40.84 31.39
CA LYS A 324 -35.45 -41.56 32.46
C LYS A 324 -36.36 -42.63 31.84
N GLN A 325 -35.83 -43.84 31.72
CA GLN A 325 -36.64 -45.05 31.59
C GLN A 325 -37.10 -45.49 32.99
N SER A 326 -38.42 -45.67 33.11
CA SER A 326 -39.17 -46.67 33.87
C SER A 326 -38.48 -47.48 34.98
N GLY A 327 -39.14 -47.51 36.15
CA GLY A 327 -38.99 -48.54 37.17
C GLY A 327 -40.23 -48.59 38.05
N ASP A 328 -41.20 -49.42 37.65
CA ASP A 328 -42.27 -49.95 38.51
C ASP A 328 -41.69 -50.93 39.56
N VAL A 329 -42.53 -51.33 40.53
CA VAL A 329 -42.35 -52.34 41.62
C VAL A 329 -41.96 -51.67 42.96
N LYS A 330 -42.75 -51.69 44.04
CA LYS A 330 -43.87 -52.53 44.48
C LYS A 330 -44.70 -51.77 45.51
#